data_AF-A0A968WVK2-F1
#
_entry.id   AF-A0A968WVK2-F1
#
_cell.length_a   1.000
_cell.length_b   1.000
_cell.length_c   1.000
_cell.angle_alpha   90.00
_cell.angle_beta   90.00
_cell.angle_gamma   90.00
#
_symmetry.space_group_name_H-M   'P 1'
#
loop_
_entity.id
_entity.type
_entity.pdbx_description
1 polymer ?
#
loop_
_entity_poly.entity_id
_entity_poly.type
_entity_poly.pdbx_seq_one_letter_code
_entity_poly.pdbx_strand_id
1 'polypeptide(L)'
;MYWQLPEPDASLEEVFHDNQRRGYATNITSRIPGAQRLQREIREMTVQWKNYRYLRSDTSLIEPMGRIEARVSKLPVYHIPKDQVRDAEKYLQNGDVCAITTTHHSGYTSHVGLIIRIKDRAYFTHATSERDKGRMAIIDRPITDYVNGRSKHAGIIICRPNDLPPSAAWKNTYVRKN
;
A
#
# COMPACT_ATOMS: atom_id res chain seq x y z
N MET A 1 -3.43 -15.68 -10.57
CA MET A 1 -2.24 -15.01 -11.11
C MET A 1 -1.42 -14.58 -9.89
N TYR A 2 -0.41 -15.39 -9.53
CA TYR A 2 0.46 -15.11 -8.39
C TYR A 2 1.60 -14.23 -8.88
N TRP A 3 1.73 -13.02 -8.33
CA TRP A 3 2.94 -12.23 -8.49
C TRP A 3 4.03 -12.86 -7.62
N GLN A 4 4.80 -13.79 -8.19
CA GLN A 4 6.08 -14.20 -7.60
C GLN A 4 7.09 -13.10 -7.91
N LEU A 5 7.25 -12.17 -6.97
CA LEU A 5 8.42 -11.29 -6.96
C LEU A 5 9.65 -12.15 -6.58
N PRO A 6 10.82 -11.90 -7.19
CA PRO A 6 12.02 -12.72 -7.00
C PRO A 6 12.66 -12.62 -5.61
N GLU A 7 12.16 -11.73 -4.74
CA GLU A 7 12.60 -11.56 -3.35
C GLU A 7 11.35 -11.51 -2.45
N PRO A 8 11.40 -12.08 -1.23
CA PRO A 8 10.28 -11.99 -0.29
C PRO A 8 10.10 -10.52 0.12
N ASP A 9 8.96 -9.93 -0.22
CA ASP A 9 8.59 -8.57 0.13
C ASP A 9 8.24 -8.48 1.62
N ALA A 10 9.04 -7.75 2.39
CA ALA A 10 8.83 -7.65 3.84
C ALA A 10 7.72 -6.66 4.20
N SER A 11 7.50 -5.65 3.34
CA SER A 11 6.52 -4.60 3.61
C SER A 11 6.09 -3.84 2.34
N LEU A 12 4.95 -3.14 2.43
CA LEU A 12 4.41 -2.37 1.31
C LEU A 12 5.28 -1.17 0.91
N GLU A 13 6.10 -0.67 1.82
CA GLU A 13 7.07 0.41 1.58
C GLU A 13 8.18 -0.06 0.64
N GLU A 14 8.63 -1.31 0.77
CA GLU A 14 9.58 -1.90 -0.16
C GLU A 14 8.96 -2.01 -1.56
N VAL A 15 7.71 -2.48 -1.64
CA VAL A 15 6.98 -2.57 -2.92
C VAL A 15 6.86 -1.19 -3.57
N PHE A 16 6.49 -0.15 -2.83
CA PHE A 16 6.41 1.21 -3.37
C PHE A 16 7.78 1.74 -3.78
N HIS A 17 8.82 1.49 -3.00
CA HIS A 17 10.18 1.90 -3.31
C HIS A 17 10.71 1.22 -4.59
N ASP A 18 10.54 -0.09 -4.71
CA ASP A 18 10.99 -0.85 -5.89
C ASP A 18 10.22 -0.46 -7.15
N ASN A 19 8.88 -0.33 -7.07
CA ASN A 19 8.08 0.10 -8.20
C ASN A 19 8.43 1.52 -8.66
N GLN A 20 8.75 2.42 -7.73
CA GLN A 20 9.24 3.75 -8.09
C GLN A 20 10.62 3.68 -8.75
N ARG A 21 11.55 2.92 -8.18
CA ARG A 21 12.89 2.72 -8.74
C ARG A 21 12.83 2.13 -10.16
N ARG A 22 11.86 1.26 -10.43
CA ARG A 22 11.62 0.63 -11.74
C ARG A 22 10.81 1.49 -12.70
N GLY A 23 10.30 2.65 -12.26
CA GLY A 23 9.53 3.57 -13.10
C GLY A 23 8.08 3.14 -13.35
N TYR A 24 7.53 2.20 -12.58
CA TYR A 24 6.14 1.74 -12.74
C TYR A 24 5.13 2.57 -11.95
N ALA A 25 5.58 3.25 -10.91
CA ALA A 25 4.73 4.11 -10.10
C ALA A 25 5.54 5.28 -9.54
N THR A 26 4.85 6.29 -9.03
CA THR A 26 5.43 7.43 -8.33
C THR A 26 4.79 7.55 -6.95
N ASN A 27 5.58 7.50 -5.89
CA ASN A 27 5.09 7.81 -4.55
C ASN A 27 4.94 9.34 -4.43
N ILE A 28 3.69 9.82 -4.43
CA ILE A 28 3.39 11.26 -4.39
C ILE A 28 3.22 11.79 -2.97
N THR A 29 3.28 10.92 -1.95
CA THR A 29 2.91 11.24 -0.57
C THR A 29 3.67 12.44 -0.02
N SER A 30 4.99 12.48 -0.20
CA SER A 30 5.83 13.58 0.30
C SER A 30 5.56 14.93 -0.37
N ARG A 31 4.83 14.96 -1.49
CA ARG A 31 4.46 16.18 -2.23
C ARG A 31 3.11 16.73 -1.80
N ILE A 32 2.34 15.98 -1.01
CA ILE A 32 1.02 16.41 -0.53
C ILE A 32 1.22 17.24 0.75
N PRO A 33 0.63 18.44 0.85
CA PRO A 33 0.70 19.25 2.08
C PRO A 33 0.22 18.49 3.31
N GLY A 34 0.92 18.70 4.43
CA GLY A 34 0.66 17.99 5.69
C GLY A 34 1.33 16.62 5.80
N ALA A 35 2.03 16.14 4.76
CA ALA A 35 2.81 14.91 4.84
C ALA A 35 3.93 15.01 5.88
N GLN A 36 4.10 13.96 6.67
CA GLN A 36 5.08 13.86 7.75
C GLN A 36 5.99 12.66 7.51
N ARG A 37 7.25 12.79 7.93
CA ARG A 37 8.20 11.67 7.88
C ARG A 37 7.86 10.68 8.99
N LEU A 38 7.76 9.41 8.63
CA LEU A 38 7.52 8.32 9.55
C LEU A 38 8.79 7.47 9.61
N GLN A 39 9.39 7.36 10.79
CA GLN A 39 10.58 6.54 10.99
C GLN A 39 10.27 5.41 11.96
N ARG A 40 10.45 4.17 11.50
CA ARG A 40 10.27 2.96 12.30
C ARG A 40 11.37 1.97 12.01
N GLU A 41 11.65 1.18 13.02
CA GLU A 41 12.45 -0.02 12.88
C GLU A 41 11.51 -1.19 12.57
N ILE A 42 11.59 -1.69 11.35
CA ILE A 42 10.78 -2.81 10.88
C ILE A 42 11.45 -4.10 11.34
N ARG A 43 10.68 -4.91 12.07
CA ARG A 43 11.13 -6.21 12.61
C ARG A 43 9.97 -7.22 12.70
N GLU A 44 8.88 -7.00 11.99
CA GLU A 44 7.65 -7.79 12.18
C GLU A 44 7.82 -9.28 11.83
N MET A 45 8.36 -9.58 10.65
CA MET A 45 8.45 -10.94 10.14
C MET A 45 9.56 -11.73 10.86
N THR A 46 10.68 -11.10 11.19
CA THR A 46 11.74 -11.77 11.97
C THR A 46 11.35 -11.99 13.43
N VAL A 47 10.58 -11.10 14.05
CA VAL A 47 10.09 -11.28 15.43
C VAL A 47 8.93 -12.28 15.49
N GLN A 48 8.01 -12.22 14.54
CA GLN A 48 6.81 -13.07 14.49
C GLN A 48 6.95 -14.25 13.53
N TRP A 49 8.17 -14.70 13.22
CA TRP A 49 8.46 -15.71 12.20
C TRP A 49 7.61 -16.99 12.31
N LYS A 50 7.23 -17.39 13.54
CA LYS A 50 6.36 -18.56 13.79
C LYS A 50 4.95 -18.43 13.19
N ASN A 51 4.47 -17.20 12.98
CA ASN A 51 3.17 -16.91 12.37
C ASN A 51 3.20 -17.06 10.84
N TYR A 52 4.38 -17.01 10.22
CA TYR A 52 4.55 -17.12 8.78
C TYR A 52 4.91 -18.56 8.41
N ARG A 53 4.03 -19.20 7.62
CA ARG A 53 4.17 -20.62 7.24
C ARG A 53 5.58 -20.96 6.73
N TYR A 54 6.13 -20.14 5.84
CA TYR A 54 7.43 -20.37 5.20
C TYR A 54 8.62 -20.15 6.14
N LEU A 55 8.61 -19.08 6.94
CA LEU A 55 9.65 -18.83 7.93
C LEU A 55 9.64 -19.87 9.06
N ARG A 56 8.46 -20.38 9.41
CA ARG A 56 8.32 -21.48 10.38
C ARG A 56 8.85 -22.80 9.83
N SER A 57 8.62 -23.10 8.54
CA SER A 57 9.07 -24.34 7.91
C SER A 57 10.56 -24.33 7.54
N ASP A 58 11.13 -23.16 7.29
CA ASP A 58 12.54 -22.99 6.94
C ASP A 58 13.10 -21.74 7.63
N THR A 59 13.79 -21.96 8.75
CA THR A 59 14.38 -20.89 9.56
C THR A 59 15.60 -20.24 8.90
N SER A 60 16.17 -20.84 7.85
CA SER A 60 17.27 -20.21 7.10
C SER A 60 16.84 -18.93 6.39
N LEU A 61 15.53 -18.77 6.15
CA LEU A 61 14.93 -17.58 5.54
C LEU A 61 14.84 -16.38 6.49
N ILE A 62 15.03 -16.57 7.81
CA ILE A 62 14.93 -15.50 8.81
C ILE A 62 16.04 -14.46 8.63
N GLU A 63 17.27 -14.90 8.37
CA GLU A 63 18.40 -13.98 8.22
C GLU A 63 18.29 -13.13 6.93
N PRO A 64 17.98 -13.69 5.74
CA PRO A 64 17.64 -12.90 4.56
C PRO A 64 16.50 -11.91 4.80
N MET A 65 15.44 -12.33 5.48
CA MET A 65 14.32 -11.45 5.84
C MET A 65 14.79 -10.29 6.73
N GLY A 66 15.64 -10.54 7.71
CA GLY A 66 16.21 -9.49 8.56
C GLY A 66 17.03 -8.46 7.79
N ARG A 67 17.75 -8.87 6.73
CA ARG A 67 18.45 -7.91 5.84
C ARG A 67 17.48 -7.03 5.07
N ILE A 68 16.34 -7.57 4.65
CA ILE A 68 15.29 -6.82 3.96
C ILE A 68 14.66 -5.82 4.94
N GLU A 69 14.24 -6.27 6.12
CA GLU A 69 13.69 -5.42 7.18
C GLU A 69 14.65 -4.28 7.57
N ALA A 70 15.95 -4.56 7.69
CA ALA A 70 16.97 -3.54 7.97
C ALA A 70 17.14 -2.51 6.83
N ARG A 71 16.94 -2.93 5.58
CA ARG A 71 16.94 -2.01 4.42
C ARG A 71 15.70 -1.13 4.43
N VAL A 72 14.53 -1.73 4.63
CA VAL A 72 13.24 -1.02 4.70
C VAL A 72 13.22 0.01 5.83
N SER A 73 13.79 -0.33 6.98
CA SER A 73 13.91 0.58 8.13
C SER A 73 14.69 1.87 7.83
N LYS A 74 15.53 1.86 6.79
CA LYS A 74 16.31 3.04 6.36
C LYS A 74 15.61 3.86 5.28
N LEU A 75 14.51 3.38 4.72
CA LEU A 75 13.78 4.10 3.67
C LEU A 75 13.19 5.41 4.24
N PRO A 76 13.25 6.51 3.48
CA PRO A 76 12.58 7.75 3.86
C PRO A 76 11.07 7.63 3.61
N VAL A 77 10.35 7.05 4.57
CA VAL A 77 8.90 6.88 4.48
C VAL A 77 8.20 8.16 4.92
N TYR A 78 7.25 8.61 4.11
CA TYR A 78 6.35 9.71 4.42
C TYR A 78 4.92 9.20 4.40
N HIS A 79 4.09 9.76 5.27
CA HIS A 79 2.65 9.51 5.27
C HIS A 79 1.88 10.80 5.46
N ILE A 80 0.61 10.81 5.09
CA ILE A 80 -0.33 11.88 5.42
C ILE A 80 -1.05 11.46 6.71
N PRO A 81 -0.86 12.17 7.83
CA PRO A 81 -1.54 11.89 9.10
C PRO A 81 -3.06 11.90 8.94
N LYS A 82 -3.77 11.05 9.70
CA LYS A 82 -5.22 10.84 9.53
C LYS A 82 -6.08 12.10 9.66
N ASP A 83 -5.64 13.08 10.44
CA ASP A 83 -6.26 14.39 10.63
C ASP A 83 -6.08 15.31 9.42
N GLN A 84 -5.07 15.06 8.59
CA GLN A 84 -4.76 15.79 7.35
C GLN A 84 -5.37 15.13 6.10
N VAL A 85 -5.92 13.92 6.21
CA VAL A 85 -6.42 13.16 5.05
C VAL A 85 -7.56 13.88 4.33
N ARG A 86 -8.41 14.61 5.06
CA ARG A 86 -9.52 15.38 4.48
C ARG A 86 -9.04 16.38 3.44
N ASP A 87 -8.01 17.15 3.78
CA ASP A 87 -7.44 18.16 2.91
C ASP A 87 -6.60 17.55 1.78
N ALA A 88 -6.09 16.34 2.00
CA ALA A 88 -5.37 15.58 1.00
C ALA A 88 -6.27 15.01 -0.11
N GLU A 89 -7.57 14.77 0.14
CA GLU A 89 -8.48 14.12 -0.83
C GLU A 89 -8.50 14.78 -2.22
N LYS A 90 -8.23 16.09 -2.29
CA LYS A 90 -8.19 16.86 -3.56
C LYS A 90 -6.99 16.54 -4.46
N TYR A 91 -5.93 15.94 -3.91
CA TYR A 91 -4.75 15.53 -4.69
C TYR A 91 -4.84 14.07 -5.18
N LEU A 92 -5.80 13.31 -4.66
CA LEU A 92 -5.97 11.89 -4.97
C LEU A 92 -6.75 11.70 -6.27
N GLN A 93 -6.40 10.65 -7.00
CA GLN A 93 -6.95 10.34 -8.33
C GLN A 93 -7.44 8.90 -8.41
N ASN A 94 -8.27 8.61 -9.41
CA ASN A 94 -8.69 7.25 -9.72
C ASN A 94 -7.46 6.36 -9.98
N GLY A 95 -7.42 5.20 -9.33
CA GLY A 95 -6.35 4.23 -9.51
C GLY A 95 -5.11 4.48 -8.65
N ASP A 96 -5.07 5.55 -7.85
CA ASP A 96 -4.03 5.71 -6.84
C ASP A 96 -4.05 4.52 -5.88
N VAL A 97 -2.90 3.89 -5.67
CA VAL A 97 -2.72 2.86 -4.65
C VAL A 97 -2.59 3.54 -3.30
N CYS A 98 -3.52 3.24 -2.40
CA CYS A 98 -3.60 3.82 -1.08
C CYS A 98 -3.27 2.77 -0.02
N ALA A 99 -2.16 2.96 0.67
CA ALA A 99 -1.80 2.17 1.84
C ALA A 99 -2.26 2.87 3.12
N ILE A 100 -2.88 2.11 4.03
CA ILE A 100 -3.30 2.59 5.34
C ILE A 100 -2.16 2.37 6.33
N THR A 101 -1.56 3.47 6.79
CA THR A 101 -0.53 3.40 7.84
C THR A 101 -1.15 3.09 9.20
N THR A 102 -0.41 2.42 10.05
CA THR A 102 -0.85 2.01 11.39
C THR A 102 -0.09 2.73 12.49
N THR A 103 -0.62 2.75 13.71
CA THR A 103 0.10 3.18 14.92
C THR A 103 0.97 2.09 15.54
N HIS A 104 0.87 0.84 15.07
CA HIS A 104 1.75 -0.24 15.52
C HIS A 104 3.22 0.06 15.19
N HIS A 105 4.13 -0.30 16.10
CA HIS A 105 5.54 0.12 16.06
C HIS A 105 6.41 -0.74 15.15
N SER A 106 6.05 -2.01 14.91
CA SER A 106 6.86 -2.98 14.16
C SER A 106 6.63 -2.97 12.64
N GLY A 107 5.64 -2.22 12.17
CA GLY A 107 5.20 -2.19 10.78
C GLY A 107 4.72 -0.78 10.41
N TYR A 108 4.76 -0.42 9.13
CA TYR A 108 4.29 0.88 8.65
C TYR A 108 2.81 0.85 8.25
N THR A 109 2.40 -0.16 7.48
CA THR A 109 1.05 -0.27 6.90
C THR A 109 0.29 -1.49 7.40
N SER A 110 -1.02 -1.34 7.58
CA SER A 110 -1.92 -2.43 8.01
C SER A 110 -2.86 -2.93 6.91
N HIS A 111 -3.04 -2.15 5.84
CA HIS A 111 -4.02 -2.47 4.81
C HIS A 111 -3.74 -1.68 3.53
N VAL A 112 -4.28 -2.14 2.40
CA VAL A 112 -4.09 -1.51 1.09
C VAL A 112 -5.37 -1.58 0.25
N GLY A 113 -5.54 -0.59 -0.61
CA GLY A 113 -6.62 -0.53 -1.59
C GLY A 113 -6.32 0.50 -2.67
N LEU A 114 -7.33 0.85 -3.43
CA LEU A 114 -7.30 1.86 -4.49
C LEU A 114 -8.19 3.04 -4.13
N ILE A 115 -7.87 4.20 -4.69
CA ILE A 115 -8.77 5.36 -4.66
C ILE A 115 -9.69 5.35 -5.87
N ILE A 116 -10.98 5.58 -5.61
CA ILE A 116 -11.98 5.92 -6.62
C ILE A 116 -12.63 7.26 -6.25
N ARG A 117 -12.65 8.20 -7.18
CA ARG A 117 -13.28 9.50 -7.09
C ARG A 117 -14.76 9.37 -7.43
N ILE A 118 -15.59 9.72 -6.46
CA ILE A 118 -17.05 9.78 -6.62
C ILE A 118 -17.47 11.18 -6.20
N LYS A 119 -17.96 11.96 -7.16
CA LYS A 119 -18.22 13.40 -6.99
C LYS A 119 -16.97 14.13 -6.47
N ASP A 120 -17.09 14.84 -5.35
CA ASP A 120 -16.04 15.63 -4.72
C ASP A 120 -15.18 14.82 -3.72
N ARG A 121 -15.50 13.55 -3.46
CA ARG A 121 -14.83 12.71 -2.45
C ARG A 121 -13.95 11.61 -3.07
N ALA A 122 -12.90 11.25 -2.33
CA ALA A 122 -12.03 10.10 -2.64
C ALA A 122 -12.47 8.90 -1.80
N TYR A 123 -12.99 7.84 -2.42
CA TYR A 123 -13.43 6.61 -1.78
C TYR A 123 -12.31 5.57 -1.74
N PHE A 124 -12.27 4.82 -0.65
CA PHE A 124 -11.36 3.70 -0.49
C PHE A 124 -12.00 2.41 -1.01
N THR A 125 -11.38 1.82 -2.02
CA THR A 125 -11.82 0.58 -2.65
C THR A 125 -10.85 -0.53 -2.33
N HIS A 126 -11.31 -1.57 -1.65
CA HIS A 126 -10.41 -2.62 -1.15
C HIS A 126 -11.10 -3.97 -1.04
N ALA A 127 -10.30 -5.03 -0.97
CA ALA A 127 -10.76 -6.34 -0.53
C ALA A 127 -11.01 -6.29 0.97
N THR A 128 -12.22 -6.63 1.42
CA THR A 128 -12.54 -6.78 2.83
C THR A 128 -12.57 -8.25 3.22
N SER A 129 -12.12 -8.57 4.43
CA SER A 129 -12.28 -9.90 5.04
C SER A 129 -13.45 -9.96 6.04
N GLU A 130 -14.10 -8.81 6.26
CA GLU A 130 -15.27 -8.65 7.13
C GLU A 130 -16.46 -9.47 6.57
N ARG A 131 -17.05 -10.31 7.42
CA ARG A 131 -18.11 -11.25 7.01
C ARG A 131 -19.39 -10.53 6.62
N ASP A 132 -19.75 -9.50 7.38
CA ASP A 132 -20.89 -8.61 7.17
C ASP A 132 -20.80 -7.84 5.84
N LYS A 133 -19.58 -7.60 5.34
CA LYS A 133 -19.34 -7.01 4.02
C LYS A 133 -19.10 -8.04 2.91
N GLY A 134 -19.44 -9.30 3.16
CA GLY A 134 -19.47 -10.36 2.14
C GLY A 134 -18.12 -10.85 1.63
N ARG A 135 -17.00 -10.46 2.25
CA ARG A 135 -15.64 -10.89 1.88
C ARG A 135 -15.29 -10.69 0.39
N MET A 136 -15.55 -9.50 -0.13
CA MET A 136 -15.34 -9.16 -1.54
C MET A 136 -14.59 -7.83 -1.70
N ALA A 137 -14.25 -7.48 -2.94
CA ALA A 137 -13.80 -6.14 -3.25
C ALA A 137 -15.01 -5.19 -3.22
N ILE A 138 -14.89 -4.11 -2.45
CA ILE A 138 -15.95 -3.12 -2.28
C ILE A 138 -15.42 -1.72 -2.51
N ILE A 139 -16.30 -0.82 -2.96
CA ILE A 139 -16.12 0.61 -2.76
C ILE A 139 -16.74 0.90 -1.38
N ASP A 140 -15.91 1.14 -0.37
CA ASP A 140 -16.39 1.32 1.01
C ASP A 140 -16.86 2.76 1.20
N ARG A 141 -16.09 3.57 1.93
CA ARG A 141 -16.42 4.94 2.29
C ARG A 141 -15.32 5.90 1.85
N PRO A 142 -15.53 7.23 1.94
CA PRO A 142 -14.46 8.18 1.75
C PRO A 142 -13.23 7.85 2.59
N ILE A 143 -12.03 8.01 2.03
CA ILE A 143 -10.77 7.59 2.66
C ILE A 143 -10.57 8.27 4.02
N THR A 144 -10.95 9.54 4.17
CA THR A 144 -10.94 10.24 5.44
C THR A 144 -11.74 9.50 6.51
N ASP A 145 -12.94 9.06 6.15
CA ASP A 145 -13.88 8.42 7.07
C ASP A 145 -13.41 7.00 7.41
N TYR A 146 -12.77 6.31 6.47
CA TYR A 146 -12.16 4.99 6.68
C TYR A 146 -11.02 5.06 7.70
N VAL A 147 -10.07 5.97 7.49
CA VAL A 147 -8.88 6.11 8.36
C VAL A 147 -9.29 6.61 9.74
N ASN A 148 -10.27 7.51 9.85
CA ASN A 148 -10.76 8.00 11.15
C ASN A 148 -11.70 7.03 11.86
N GLY A 149 -12.21 6.00 11.18
CA GLY A 149 -13.10 5.00 11.76
C GLY A 149 -12.44 4.02 12.74
N ARG A 150 -11.09 3.97 12.82
CA ARG A 150 -10.37 3.10 13.77
C ARG A 150 -9.14 3.80 14.37
N SER A 151 -8.95 3.64 15.68
CA SER A 151 -7.82 4.25 16.41
C SER A 151 -6.44 3.76 15.95
N LYS A 152 -6.36 2.51 15.47
CA LYS A 152 -5.11 1.88 14.99
C LYS A 152 -4.59 2.41 13.66
N HIS A 153 -5.39 3.18 12.92
CA HIS A 153 -4.97 3.81 11.68
C HIS A 153 -4.30 5.16 11.99
N ALA A 154 -3.13 5.39 11.38
CA ALA A 154 -2.34 6.59 11.61
C ALA A 154 -2.45 7.60 10.46
N GLY A 155 -2.85 7.17 9.26
CA GLY A 155 -2.77 8.00 8.05
C GLY A 155 -2.68 7.15 6.79
N ILE A 156 -2.23 7.76 5.69
CA ILE A 156 -2.13 7.09 4.37
C ILE A 156 -0.79 7.34 3.67
N ILE A 157 -0.39 6.39 2.82
CA ILE A 157 0.67 6.56 1.80
C ILE A 157 0.01 6.37 0.44
N ILE A 158 0.31 7.25 -0.50
CA ILE A 158 -0.25 7.25 -1.85
C ILE A 158 0.85 7.02 -2.89
N CYS A 159 0.68 5.94 -3.66
CA CYS A 159 1.52 5.60 -4.80
C CYS A 159 0.67 5.62 -6.07
N ARG A 160 1.06 6.45 -7.04
CA ARG A 160 0.35 6.61 -8.31
C ARG A 160 1.01 5.75 -9.38
N PRO A 161 0.32 4.76 -9.97
CA PRO A 161 0.83 4.03 -11.12
C PRO A 161 1.15 5.00 -12.27
N ASN A 162 2.26 4.77 -12.97
CA ASN A 162 2.56 5.48 -14.20
C ASN A 162 1.80 4.81 -15.36
N ASP A 163 1.46 5.58 -16.39
CA ASP A 163 0.88 5.02 -17.60
C ASP A 163 1.89 4.06 -18.23
N LEU A 164 1.51 2.79 -18.30
CA LEU A 164 2.28 1.79 -19.03
C LEU A 164 1.86 1.81 -20.50
N PRO A 165 2.79 1.64 -21.45
CA PRO A 165 2.42 1.45 -22.84
C PRO A 165 1.46 0.25 -22.92
N PRO A 166 0.37 0.34 -23.71
CA PRO A 166 -0.58 -0.74 -23.85
C PRO A 166 0.14 -2.02 -24.24
N SER A 167 -0.13 -3.12 -23.53
CA SER A 167 0.47 -4.40 -23.87
C SER A 167 0.10 -4.78 -25.31
N ALA A 168 0.99 -5.49 -26.01
CA ALA A 168 0.68 -5.95 -27.36
C ALA A 168 -0.62 -6.78 -27.41
N ALA A 169 -0.91 -7.52 -26.34
CA ALA A 169 -2.17 -8.25 -26.16
C ALA A 169 -3.39 -7.33 -26.02
N TRP A 170 -3.26 -6.19 -25.34
CA TRP A 170 -4.33 -5.19 -25.16
C TRP A 170 -4.79 -4.59 -26.51
N LYS A 171 -3.86 -4.39 -27.45
CA LYS A 171 -4.19 -3.88 -28.79
C LYS A 171 -5.08 -4.84 -29.60
N ASN A 172 -4.95 -6.15 -29.40
CA ASN A 172 -5.67 -7.15 -30.19
C ASN A 172 -7.13 -7.36 -29.77
N THR A 173 -7.53 -6.96 -28.55
CA THR A 173 -8.88 -7.27 -28.02
C THR A 173 -9.88 -6.11 -28.18
N TYR A 174 -9.42 -4.86 -28.23
CA TYR A 174 -10.30 -3.67 -28.27
C TYR A 174 -10.37 -2.94 -29.61
N VAL A 175 -9.43 -3.17 -30.54
CA VAL A 175 -9.42 -2.49 -31.85
C VAL A 175 -10.34 -3.18 -32.89
N ARG A 176 -10.90 -4.36 -32.56
CA ARG A 176 -11.76 -5.15 -33.49
C ARG A 176 -13.27 -5.03 -33.27
N LYS A 177 -13.74 -4.02 -32.53
CA LYS A 177 -15.18 -3.71 -32.44
C LYS A 177 -15.42 -2.23 -32.73
N ASN A 178 -15.31 -1.87 -34.01
CA ASN A 178 -16.00 -0.74 -34.63
C ASN A 178 -16.57 -1.25 -35.95
#